data_AF-A0A7Y2JVL4-F1
#
_entry.id   AF-A0A7Y2JVL4-F1
#
_cell.length_a   1.000
_cell.length_b   1.000
_cell.length_c   1.000
_cell.angle_alpha   90.00
_cell.angle_beta   90.00
_cell.angle_gamma   90.00
#
_symmetry.space_group_name_H-M   'P 1'
#
loop_
_entity.id
_entity.type
_entity.pdbx_description
1 polymer ?
#
loop_
_entity_poly.entity_id
_entity_poly.type
_entity_poly.pdbx_seq_one_letter_code
_entity_poly.pdbx_strand_id
1 'polypeptide(L)'
;MATNIHPILKLLLLAIVFQTLLAAGGGGNQGAVAGANARNVLQQPFAPDSIWNMPIGSGAVFVEANLNPRPGASPWSSMPGIDEEKLILTPRAPLTTIFHSDAAWSGKDRCVATGKPMYAVPMPSDYIIPDSDENSPAVFLMQDGRTLVQTQPVARCTARGPATSYARFEDVDLYGAGITGAHGGSGLSAIGGSIRRGELRPGKNTGPPHALKVNVYAREALFNCAMRSACSRWPAVTSDSYAVGWYGHASNNTNSAMKMGALLAIPGNMSIASLGLETAPAMQLAWTLQNYGAYIVDDTYAPGFAFSVEDGPGGSKKDEFRRDWGFDMAQKLRDDTAWVRDIQRLVSALHVVDNNGPSSIGGGGVLRQALAPGLRPPAPDRAGLRAD
;
A
#
# COMPACT_ATOMS: atom_id res chain seq x y z
N MET A 1 70.88 33.22 52.30
CA MET A 1 70.82 34.58 52.89
C MET A 1 70.42 35.53 51.76
N ALA A 2 69.25 36.13 51.67
CA ALA A 2 68.06 36.19 52.53
C ALA A 2 66.80 35.84 51.70
N THR A 3 65.86 35.21 52.41
CA THR A 3 64.40 35.17 52.29
C THR A 3 63.76 36.23 51.35
N ASN A 4 62.70 35.97 50.56
CA ASN A 4 61.39 35.43 50.99
C ASN A 4 60.43 35.12 49.80
N ILE A 5 59.61 34.07 49.99
CA ILE A 5 58.18 33.88 49.60
C ILE A 5 57.87 33.79 48.09
N HIS A 6 57.93 32.59 47.51
CA HIS A 6 56.86 31.59 47.24
C HIS A 6 56.27 31.67 45.80
N PRO A 7 56.50 30.63 44.97
CA PRO A 7 56.10 30.62 43.56
C PRO A 7 54.80 29.85 43.33
N ILE A 8 54.16 30.03 42.18
CA ILE A 8 54.05 29.01 41.13
C ILE A 8 53.29 29.60 39.93
N LEU A 9 53.83 29.26 38.76
CA LEU A 9 53.68 29.90 37.47
C LEU A 9 53.32 28.82 36.43
N LYS A 10 52.50 29.20 35.45
CA LYS A 10 52.37 28.68 34.06
C LYS A 10 51.69 27.32 33.77
N LEU A 11 50.49 27.46 33.19
CA LEU A 11 50.03 27.03 31.85
C LEU A 11 50.61 25.77 31.14
N LEU A 12 49.64 24.95 30.70
CA LEU A 12 49.45 24.24 29.41
C LEU A 12 49.69 22.71 29.28
N LEU A 13 48.59 22.02 28.92
CA LEU A 13 48.40 20.77 28.16
C LEU A 13 49.14 19.47 28.56
N LEU A 14 48.40 18.38 28.87
CA LEU A 14 48.41 17.11 28.10
C LEU A 14 47.39 16.05 28.59
N ALA A 15 46.79 15.37 27.61
CA ALA A 15 46.41 13.94 27.53
C ALA A 15 45.79 13.21 28.73
N ILE A 16 44.57 12.70 28.54
CA ILE A 16 44.07 11.51 29.26
C ILE A 16 44.13 10.32 28.29
N VAL A 17 44.94 9.34 28.67
CA VAL A 17 45.17 8.06 27.98
C VAL A 17 44.19 7.01 28.52
N PHE A 18 43.71 6.19 27.58
CA PHE A 18 42.94 4.95 27.75
C PHE A 18 43.57 3.98 28.77
N GLN A 19 42.75 3.40 29.65
CA GLN A 19 43.03 2.11 30.27
C GLN A 19 41.93 1.10 29.93
N THR A 20 42.37 0.00 29.33
CA THR A 20 41.64 -1.23 29.09
C THR A 20 41.46 -2.00 30.39
N LEU A 21 40.23 -2.44 30.68
CA LEU A 21 39.97 -3.58 31.55
C LEU A 21 39.17 -4.62 30.75
N LEU A 22 39.83 -5.73 30.42
CA LEU A 22 39.19 -7.00 30.14
C LEU A 22 38.68 -7.57 31.46
N ALA A 23 37.38 -7.80 31.56
CA ALA A 23 36.82 -8.82 32.43
C ALA A 23 35.85 -9.66 31.60
N ALA A 24 36.29 -10.88 31.30
CA ALA A 24 35.50 -11.92 30.69
C ALA A 24 34.54 -12.55 31.70
N GLY A 25 33.38 -13.00 31.22
CA GLY A 25 32.68 -14.15 31.78
C GLY A 25 31.59 -13.86 32.80
N GLY A 26 30.36 -13.66 32.31
CA GLY A 26 29.14 -13.68 33.12
C GLY A 26 27.92 -13.72 32.23
N GLY A 27 27.64 -14.89 31.65
CA GLY A 27 26.47 -15.14 30.80
C GLY A 27 25.18 -14.88 31.57
N GLY A 28 24.52 -13.77 31.26
CA GLY A 28 23.25 -13.35 31.81
C GLY A 28 22.36 -12.84 30.68
N ASN A 29 21.65 -13.79 30.06
CA ASN A 29 20.40 -13.64 29.33
C ASN A 29 19.93 -12.18 29.09
N GLN A 30 20.49 -11.52 28.06
CA GLN A 30 19.85 -10.38 27.41
C GLN A 30 18.67 -10.93 26.60
N GLY A 31 17.64 -11.38 27.31
CA GLY A 31 16.32 -11.58 26.74
C GLY A 31 15.90 -10.23 26.18
N ALA A 32 15.89 -10.13 24.85
CA ALA A 32 15.39 -8.98 24.14
C ALA A 32 14.04 -8.59 24.76
N VAL A 33 14.00 -7.39 25.33
CA VAL A 33 12.73 -6.76 25.70
C VAL A 33 11.98 -6.57 24.38
N ALA A 34 11.10 -7.53 24.06
CA ALA A 34 10.14 -7.41 22.98
C ALA A 34 9.27 -6.19 23.31
N GLY A 35 9.59 -5.06 22.67
CA GLY A 35 9.05 -3.75 23.01
C GLY A 35 7.52 -3.72 22.90
N ALA A 36 6.89 -3.07 23.87
CA ALA A 36 5.44 -2.90 24.01
C ALA A 36 4.73 -2.13 22.87
N ASN A 37 5.40 -1.89 21.73
CA ASN A 37 4.90 -1.11 20.60
C ASN A 37 4.91 -1.85 19.26
N ALA A 38 5.07 -3.18 19.23
CA ALA A 38 5.09 -3.91 17.96
C ALA A 38 3.71 -3.93 17.27
N ARG A 39 3.67 -3.59 15.97
CA ARG A 39 2.43 -3.57 15.18
C ARG A 39 2.01 -4.96 14.70
N ASN A 40 0.71 -5.14 14.49
CA ASN A 40 0.16 -6.36 13.91
C ASN A 40 0.47 -6.43 12.42
N VAL A 41 1.36 -7.35 12.04
CA VAL A 41 1.81 -7.53 10.65
C VAL A 41 0.68 -7.92 9.68
N LEU A 42 -0.41 -8.52 10.16
CA LEU A 42 -1.56 -8.88 9.30
C LEU A 42 -2.50 -7.68 9.02
N GLN A 43 -2.40 -6.63 9.83
CA GLN A 43 -3.13 -5.39 9.60
C GLN A 43 -2.29 -4.44 8.76
N GLN A 44 -1.02 -4.27 9.11
CA GLN A 44 -0.08 -3.45 8.37
C GLN A 44 1.17 -4.30 8.11
N PRO A 45 1.34 -4.89 6.92
CA PRO A 45 2.48 -5.76 6.62
C PRO A 45 3.77 -4.99 6.33
N PHE A 46 4.84 -5.76 6.10
CA PHE A 46 6.15 -5.34 5.63
C PHE A 46 6.99 -4.52 6.59
N ALA A 47 8.29 -4.45 6.34
CA ALA A 47 9.25 -3.74 7.18
C ALA A 47 8.90 -2.24 7.32
N PRO A 48 9.30 -1.57 8.42
CA PRO A 48 9.10 -0.14 8.61
C PRO A 48 9.62 0.75 7.49
N ASP A 49 10.69 0.33 6.80
CA ASP A 49 11.33 1.03 5.69
C ASP A 49 10.82 0.60 4.31
N SER A 50 9.80 -0.27 4.26
CA SER A 50 9.07 -0.58 3.03
C SER A 50 8.45 0.68 2.42
N ILE A 51 8.32 0.70 1.09
CA ILE A 51 7.58 1.75 0.34
C ILE A 51 6.18 1.99 0.90
N TRP A 52 5.56 0.94 1.45
CA TRP A 52 4.21 1.02 1.98
C TRP A 52 4.18 1.72 3.34
N ASN A 53 5.26 1.65 4.13
CA ASN A 53 5.29 2.16 5.50
C ASN A 53 6.11 3.44 5.65
N MET A 54 6.81 3.88 4.60
CA MET A 54 7.66 5.05 4.61
C MET A 54 6.83 6.35 4.56
N PRO A 55 6.96 7.24 5.55
CA PRO A 55 6.37 8.57 5.47
C PRO A 55 7.06 9.45 4.41
N ILE A 56 6.32 10.41 3.86
CA ILE A 56 6.87 11.50 3.06
C ILE A 56 7.89 12.28 3.89
N GLY A 57 9.05 12.55 3.32
CA GLY A 57 10.12 13.29 3.96
C GLY A 57 10.18 14.76 3.53
N SER A 58 10.85 15.60 4.33
CA SER A 58 11.02 17.03 4.07
C SER A 58 11.89 17.33 2.84
N GLY A 59 12.63 16.34 2.34
CA GLY A 59 13.42 16.42 1.12
C GLY A 59 12.63 16.08 -0.15
N ALA A 60 11.33 15.77 -0.04
CA ALA A 60 10.48 15.48 -1.18
C ALA A 60 10.44 16.64 -2.17
N VAL A 61 10.76 16.33 -3.43
CA VAL A 61 10.64 17.25 -4.57
C VAL A 61 9.34 16.94 -5.27
N PHE A 62 8.45 17.92 -5.37
CA PHE A 62 7.14 17.76 -5.98
C PHE A 62 7.14 18.33 -7.40
N VAL A 63 6.50 17.58 -8.31
CA VAL A 63 6.09 18.08 -9.62
C VAL A 63 4.59 17.87 -9.78
N GLU A 64 3.94 18.75 -10.54
CA GLU A 64 2.50 18.69 -10.77
C GLU A 64 2.08 17.32 -11.32
N ALA A 65 1.07 16.69 -10.71
CA ALA A 65 0.47 15.47 -11.27
C ALA A 65 -0.52 15.80 -12.39
N ASN A 66 -1.16 16.98 -12.32
CA ASN A 66 -2.22 17.42 -13.24
C ASN A 66 -3.34 16.38 -13.43
N LEU A 67 -3.69 15.66 -12.36
CA LEU A 67 -4.78 14.71 -12.39
C LEU A 67 -6.11 15.44 -12.59
N ASN A 68 -6.87 15.01 -13.59
CA ASN A 68 -8.21 15.55 -13.83
C ASN A 68 -9.17 15.06 -12.73
N PRO A 69 -9.79 15.95 -11.93
CA PRO A 69 -10.79 15.56 -10.93
C PRO A 69 -12.12 15.13 -11.56
N ARG A 70 -12.24 15.17 -12.89
CA ARG A 70 -13.37 14.67 -13.67
C ARG A 70 -12.88 13.80 -14.84
N PRO A 71 -12.27 12.62 -14.57
CA PRO A 71 -11.64 11.81 -15.60
C PRO A 71 -12.58 11.52 -16.76
N GLY A 72 -12.09 11.58 -17.99
CA GLY A 72 -12.83 11.34 -19.23
C GLY A 72 -14.00 12.29 -19.48
N ALA A 73 -14.14 13.38 -18.72
CA ALA A 73 -15.25 14.34 -18.80
C ALA A 73 -16.64 13.68 -18.76
N SER A 74 -16.76 12.52 -18.10
CA SER A 74 -18.00 11.73 -18.06
C SER A 74 -18.68 11.84 -16.70
N PRO A 75 -20.00 12.12 -16.63
CA PRO A 75 -20.74 12.08 -15.36
C PRO A 75 -20.77 10.68 -14.73
N TRP A 76 -20.43 9.64 -15.50
CA TRP A 76 -20.40 8.23 -15.06
C TRP A 76 -19.03 7.76 -14.57
N SER A 77 -18.03 8.65 -14.55
CA SER A 77 -16.71 8.30 -14.05
C SER A 77 -16.77 7.95 -12.57
N SER A 78 -16.07 6.88 -12.19
CA SER A 78 -15.96 6.49 -10.78
C SER A 78 -15.13 7.52 -10.02
N MET A 79 -15.67 8.05 -8.91
CA MET A 79 -15.04 9.09 -8.10
C MET A 79 -15.47 9.01 -6.62
N PRO A 80 -14.80 8.21 -5.79
CA PRO A 80 -13.82 7.21 -6.18
C PRO A 80 -14.52 5.94 -6.67
N GLY A 81 -13.83 5.13 -7.47
CA GLY A 81 -14.09 3.70 -7.56
C GLY A 81 -13.36 2.95 -6.44
N ILE A 82 -13.49 1.63 -6.44
CA ILE A 82 -12.71 0.74 -5.59
C ILE A 82 -12.16 -0.40 -6.42
N ASP A 83 -10.97 -0.87 -6.07
CA ASP A 83 -10.39 -2.13 -6.55
C ASP A 83 -10.34 -3.09 -5.35
N GLU A 84 -11.18 -4.13 -5.36
CA GLU A 84 -11.34 -5.04 -4.23
C GLU A 84 -10.28 -6.14 -4.27
N GLU A 85 -9.39 -6.09 -3.29
CA GLU A 85 -8.27 -7.01 -3.19
C GLU A 85 -8.61 -8.17 -2.28
N LYS A 86 -8.42 -9.39 -2.77
CA LYS A 86 -8.81 -10.60 -2.04
C LYS A 86 -7.69 -10.98 -1.07
N LEU A 87 -7.87 -10.66 0.21
CA LEU A 87 -6.85 -10.82 1.24
C LEU A 87 -7.19 -11.99 2.17
N ILE A 88 -6.64 -13.16 1.84
CA ILE A 88 -6.89 -14.42 2.55
C ILE A 88 -5.74 -14.69 3.53
N LEU A 89 -5.80 -14.05 4.69
CA LEU A 89 -4.77 -14.13 5.75
C LEU A 89 -5.10 -15.19 6.80
N THR A 90 -5.61 -16.34 6.36
CA THR A 90 -6.08 -17.45 7.22
C THR A 90 -5.18 -18.69 7.04
N PRO A 91 -3.95 -18.70 7.60
CA PRO A 91 -2.95 -19.73 7.31
C PRO A 91 -3.32 -21.13 7.80
N ARG A 92 -4.31 -21.24 8.71
CA ARG A 92 -4.82 -22.52 9.22
C ARG A 92 -6.03 -23.06 8.44
N ALA A 93 -6.50 -22.35 7.42
CA ALA A 93 -7.58 -22.84 6.58
C ALA A 93 -7.13 -24.07 5.76
N PRO A 94 -8.07 -24.91 5.30
CA PRO A 94 -7.73 -26.01 4.40
C PRO A 94 -7.02 -25.50 3.15
N LEU A 95 -6.09 -26.31 2.62
CA LEU A 95 -5.46 -26.01 1.34
C LEU A 95 -6.49 -26.15 0.22
N THR A 96 -6.61 -25.11 -0.59
CA THR A 96 -7.40 -25.08 -1.81
C THR A 96 -6.45 -25.03 -3.00
N THR A 97 -6.64 -25.94 -3.95
CA THR A 97 -5.88 -25.93 -5.21
C THR A 97 -6.37 -24.81 -6.11
N ILE A 98 -5.42 -24.01 -6.62
CA ILE A 98 -5.67 -23.03 -7.68
C ILE A 98 -5.33 -23.67 -9.03
N PHE A 99 -6.27 -23.63 -9.96
CA PHE A 99 -6.10 -24.08 -11.35
C PHE A 99 -5.89 -22.90 -12.29
N HIS A 100 -5.22 -23.13 -13.41
CA HIS A 100 -5.11 -22.10 -14.44
C HIS A 100 -6.47 -21.88 -15.14
N SER A 101 -6.82 -20.61 -15.36
CA SER A 101 -7.88 -20.16 -16.25
C SER A 101 -7.34 -19.08 -17.20
N ASP A 102 -7.50 -19.29 -18.50
CA ASP A 102 -7.16 -18.32 -19.56
C ASP A 102 -8.21 -17.21 -19.72
N ALA A 103 -9.22 -17.16 -18.84
CA ALA A 103 -10.26 -16.14 -18.87
C ALA A 103 -9.70 -14.72 -18.67
N ALA A 104 -8.70 -14.55 -17.80
CA ALA A 104 -8.03 -13.27 -17.55
C ALA A 104 -9.04 -12.09 -17.44
N TRP A 105 -8.88 -11.04 -18.24
CA TRP A 105 -9.81 -9.89 -18.34
C TRP A 105 -10.64 -9.91 -19.64
N SER A 106 -10.92 -11.09 -20.19
CA SER A 106 -11.59 -11.23 -21.50
C SER A 106 -13.12 -11.26 -21.46
N GLY A 107 -13.72 -11.24 -20.27
CA GLY A 107 -15.17 -11.45 -20.08
C GLY A 107 -15.62 -12.92 -20.19
N LYS A 108 -14.68 -13.85 -20.34
CA LYS A 108 -14.94 -15.29 -20.18
C LYS A 108 -15.15 -15.62 -18.69
N ASP A 109 -15.91 -16.68 -18.44
CA ASP A 109 -16.15 -17.22 -17.10
C ASP A 109 -14.84 -17.66 -16.43
N ARG A 110 -14.44 -16.96 -15.36
CA ARG A 110 -13.24 -17.27 -14.59
C ARG A 110 -13.41 -18.50 -13.72
N CYS A 111 -14.62 -18.95 -13.41
CA CYS A 111 -14.86 -20.16 -12.61
C CYS A 111 -14.35 -21.44 -13.28
N VAL A 112 -14.17 -21.41 -14.60
CA VAL A 112 -13.76 -22.56 -15.40
C VAL A 112 -12.24 -22.68 -15.42
N ALA A 113 -11.75 -23.82 -14.91
CA ALA A 113 -10.36 -24.21 -15.10
C ALA A 113 -10.14 -24.64 -16.55
N THR A 114 -9.19 -24.01 -17.24
CA THR A 114 -8.80 -24.35 -18.61
C THR A 114 -7.39 -24.93 -18.71
N GLY A 115 -6.67 -24.97 -17.58
CA GLY A 115 -5.36 -25.58 -17.48
C GLY A 115 -5.15 -26.42 -16.22
N LYS A 116 -3.89 -26.79 -16.00
CA LYS A 116 -3.46 -27.67 -14.90
C LYS A 116 -3.55 -26.95 -13.53
N PRO A 117 -3.52 -27.71 -12.42
CA PRO A 117 -3.21 -27.16 -11.11
C PRO A 117 -1.93 -26.32 -11.15
N MET A 118 -1.96 -25.12 -10.56
CA MET A 118 -0.82 -24.22 -10.49
C MET A 118 -0.10 -24.35 -9.14
N TYR A 119 -0.85 -24.30 -8.04
CA TYR A 119 -0.35 -24.36 -6.65
C TYR A 119 -1.53 -24.52 -5.67
N ALA A 120 -1.25 -24.66 -4.37
CA ALA A 120 -2.27 -24.74 -3.32
C ALA A 120 -2.03 -23.70 -2.23
N VAL A 121 -3.10 -23.10 -1.71
CA VAL A 121 -3.06 -22.01 -0.72
C VAL A 121 -4.08 -22.23 0.39
N PRO A 122 -3.82 -21.76 1.63
CA PRO A 122 -4.84 -21.76 2.68
C PRO A 122 -6.00 -20.84 2.31
N MET A 123 -7.22 -21.38 2.24
CA MET A 123 -8.42 -20.60 1.92
C MET A 123 -9.64 -21.19 2.65
N PRO A 124 -10.44 -20.40 3.38
CA PRO A 124 -11.61 -20.91 4.09
C PRO A 124 -12.58 -21.55 3.12
N SER A 125 -13.11 -22.72 3.46
CA SER A 125 -13.86 -23.54 2.51
C SER A 125 -15.17 -22.90 2.03
N ASP A 126 -15.70 -21.97 2.79
CA ASP A 126 -16.93 -21.22 2.54
C ASP A 126 -16.71 -19.86 1.86
N TYR A 127 -15.46 -19.39 1.76
CA TYR A 127 -15.17 -18.13 1.09
C TYR A 127 -15.31 -18.28 -0.42
N ILE A 128 -16.29 -17.57 -0.98
CA ILE A 128 -16.62 -17.53 -2.41
C ILE A 128 -16.06 -16.24 -2.99
N ILE A 129 -15.41 -16.36 -4.13
CA ILE A 129 -15.00 -15.24 -4.97
C ILE A 129 -15.76 -15.41 -6.29
N PRO A 130 -16.81 -14.62 -6.55
CA PRO A 130 -17.63 -14.81 -7.74
C PRO A 130 -16.83 -14.53 -9.01
N ASP A 131 -17.34 -15.01 -10.15
CA ASP A 131 -16.92 -14.51 -11.44
C ASP A 131 -17.20 -13.01 -11.54
N SER A 132 -16.27 -12.28 -12.12
CA SER A 132 -16.38 -10.83 -12.31
C SER A 132 -15.41 -10.38 -13.38
N ASP A 133 -15.67 -9.21 -13.97
CA ASP A 133 -14.71 -8.52 -14.84
C ASP A 133 -13.73 -7.63 -14.06
N GLU A 134 -13.79 -7.66 -12.72
CA GLU A 134 -12.93 -6.86 -11.86
C GLU A 134 -11.47 -7.32 -11.92
N ASN A 135 -10.57 -6.51 -11.37
CA ASN A 135 -9.16 -6.82 -11.37
C ASN A 135 -8.82 -8.01 -10.46
N SER A 136 -9.54 -8.16 -9.33
CA SER A 136 -9.48 -9.29 -8.40
C SER A 136 -8.06 -9.84 -8.09
N PRO A 137 -7.08 -8.98 -7.73
CA PRO A 137 -5.80 -9.46 -7.21
C PRO A 137 -6.01 -10.16 -5.86
N ALA A 138 -5.22 -11.17 -5.58
CA ALA A 138 -5.32 -11.93 -4.34
C ALA A 138 -3.98 -12.19 -3.68
N VAL A 139 -3.99 -12.23 -2.35
CA VAL A 139 -2.88 -12.69 -1.52
C VAL A 139 -3.35 -13.77 -0.56
N PHE A 140 -2.50 -14.76 -0.33
CA PHE A 140 -2.70 -15.84 0.61
C PHE A 140 -1.52 -15.90 1.58
N LEU A 141 -1.81 -15.91 2.89
CA LEU A 141 -0.80 -16.21 3.89
C LEU A 141 -0.65 -17.72 4.02
N MET A 142 0.55 -18.22 3.74
CA MET A 142 0.88 -19.63 3.80
C MET A 142 0.95 -20.14 5.26
N GLN A 143 0.90 -21.47 5.41
CA GLN A 143 0.80 -22.13 6.72
C GLN A 143 2.00 -21.86 7.65
N ASP A 144 3.14 -21.43 7.09
CA ASP A 144 4.32 -20.98 7.82
C ASP A 144 4.12 -19.63 8.55
N GLY A 145 3.01 -18.94 8.30
CA GLY A 145 2.69 -17.65 8.89
C GLY A 145 3.60 -16.51 8.42
N ARG A 146 4.31 -16.68 7.30
CA ARG A 146 5.30 -15.73 6.79
C ARG A 146 5.25 -15.53 5.28
N THR A 147 5.05 -16.58 4.51
CA THR A 147 5.11 -16.50 3.05
C THR A 147 3.77 -16.02 2.50
N LEU A 148 3.82 -15.02 1.62
CA LEU A 148 2.67 -14.51 0.87
C LEU A 148 2.73 -15.02 -0.56
N VAL A 149 1.71 -15.79 -0.96
CA VAL A 149 1.49 -16.18 -2.36
C VAL A 149 0.49 -15.22 -3.00
N GLN A 150 0.81 -14.71 -4.18
CA GLN A 150 0.00 -13.71 -4.87
C GLN A 150 -0.43 -14.17 -6.28
N THR A 151 -1.64 -13.78 -6.70
CA THR A 151 -2.21 -14.21 -7.99
C THR A 151 -3.27 -13.23 -8.49
N GLN A 152 -3.53 -13.26 -9.80
CA GLN A 152 -4.55 -12.41 -10.43
C GLN A 152 -4.98 -12.91 -11.82
N PRO A 153 -6.25 -12.69 -12.23
CA PRO A 153 -7.40 -12.48 -11.35
C PRO A 153 -7.86 -13.82 -10.77
N VAL A 154 -8.25 -13.85 -9.50
CA VAL A 154 -8.72 -15.08 -8.85
C VAL A 154 -10.24 -15.23 -8.92
N ALA A 155 -10.74 -16.46 -9.02
CA ALA A 155 -12.14 -16.79 -8.80
C ALA A 155 -12.30 -18.09 -7.99
N ARG A 156 -13.43 -18.21 -7.29
CA ARG A 156 -13.91 -19.41 -6.61
C ARG A 156 -15.42 -19.32 -6.44
N CYS A 157 -16.14 -19.81 -7.43
CA CYS A 157 -17.56 -19.52 -7.56
C CYS A 157 -18.48 -20.43 -6.73
N THR A 158 -17.94 -21.48 -6.13
CA THR A 158 -18.69 -22.39 -5.25
C THR A 158 -17.92 -22.66 -3.97
N ALA A 159 -18.63 -22.69 -2.84
CA ALA A 159 -18.06 -23.12 -1.57
C ALA A 159 -17.53 -24.55 -1.70
N ARG A 160 -16.36 -24.81 -1.12
CA ARG A 160 -15.61 -26.09 -1.17
C ARG A 160 -15.14 -26.48 -2.58
N GLY A 161 -15.47 -25.71 -3.61
CA GLY A 161 -15.00 -25.91 -4.97
C GLY A 161 -13.53 -25.52 -5.15
N PRO A 162 -12.94 -25.89 -6.30
CA PRO A 162 -11.62 -25.40 -6.70
C PRO A 162 -11.66 -23.90 -6.93
N ALA A 163 -10.49 -23.27 -6.86
CA ALA A 163 -10.30 -21.89 -7.29
C ALA A 163 -9.47 -21.84 -8.56
N THR A 164 -9.56 -20.73 -9.28
CA THR A 164 -8.91 -20.52 -10.56
C THR A 164 -8.18 -19.19 -10.58
N SER A 165 -7.14 -19.08 -11.39
CA SER A 165 -6.47 -17.82 -11.67
C SER A 165 -5.73 -17.85 -13.00
N TYR A 166 -5.42 -16.69 -13.54
CA TYR A 166 -4.61 -16.57 -14.76
C TYR A 166 -3.11 -16.61 -14.46
N ALA A 167 -2.64 -15.75 -13.54
CA ALA A 167 -1.21 -15.55 -13.31
C ALA A 167 -0.83 -15.75 -11.85
N ARG A 168 0.32 -16.40 -11.60
CA ARG A 168 0.99 -16.47 -10.30
C ARG A 168 2.19 -15.51 -10.31
N PHE A 169 2.43 -14.85 -9.18
CA PHE A 169 3.57 -13.96 -8.99
C PHE A 169 4.56 -14.55 -7.99
N GLU A 170 5.76 -13.98 -7.90
CA GLU A 170 6.78 -14.40 -6.94
C GLU A 170 6.28 -14.30 -5.49
N ASP A 171 6.79 -15.20 -4.65
CA ASP A 171 6.45 -15.22 -3.23
C ASP A 171 7.10 -14.04 -2.52
N VAL A 172 6.38 -13.48 -1.55
CA VAL A 172 6.83 -12.31 -0.81
C VAL A 172 6.87 -12.63 0.68
N ASP A 173 7.93 -12.19 1.35
CA ASP A 173 8.03 -12.25 2.80
C ASP A 173 7.15 -11.18 3.45
N LEU A 174 6.21 -11.59 4.29
CA LEU A 174 5.33 -10.73 5.08
C LEU A 174 6.11 -9.70 5.94
N TYR A 175 7.36 -10.00 6.32
CA TYR A 175 8.24 -9.12 7.08
C TYR A 175 9.25 -8.35 6.21
N GLY A 176 9.28 -8.62 4.91
CA GLY A 176 10.22 -8.02 3.97
C GLY A 176 9.77 -6.65 3.44
N ALA A 177 10.36 -6.24 2.32
CA ALA A 177 10.05 -4.95 1.68
C ALA A 177 8.68 -4.91 1.01
N GLY A 178 8.15 -6.06 0.58
CA GLY A 178 6.80 -6.17 0.05
C GLY A 178 6.51 -5.40 -1.23
N ILE A 179 7.51 -5.10 -2.06
CA ILE A 179 7.33 -4.21 -3.21
C ILE A 179 6.48 -4.88 -4.29
N THR A 180 6.84 -6.07 -4.73
CA THR A 180 6.27 -6.71 -5.92
C THR A 180 5.05 -7.57 -5.61
N GLY A 181 4.21 -7.80 -6.61
CA GLY A 181 3.06 -8.67 -6.48
C GLY A 181 2.08 -8.62 -7.65
N ALA A 182 0.81 -8.86 -7.33
CA ALA A 182 -0.20 -9.22 -8.30
C ALA A 182 -1.00 -8.06 -8.88
N HIS A 183 -0.55 -6.80 -8.81
CA HIS A 183 -1.10 -5.74 -9.67
C HIS A 183 -0.41 -5.80 -11.04
N GLY A 184 -1.03 -6.45 -12.02
CA GLY A 184 -0.43 -6.70 -13.34
C GLY A 184 0.07 -5.44 -14.07
N GLY A 185 -0.58 -4.28 -13.87
CA GLY A 185 -0.24 -3.02 -14.51
C GLY A 185 1.01 -2.34 -13.94
N SER A 186 1.47 -2.70 -12.74
CA SER A 186 2.71 -2.13 -12.14
C SER A 186 3.71 -3.19 -11.65
N GLY A 187 3.24 -4.41 -11.44
CA GLY A 187 3.92 -5.49 -10.74
C GLY A 187 4.03 -5.26 -9.22
N LEU A 188 3.22 -4.37 -8.63
CA LEU A 188 3.25 -4.05 -7.20
C LEU A 188 2.37 -4.98 -6.36
N SER A 189 2.62 -4.98 -5.04
CA SER A 189 1.98 -5.87 -4.06
C SER A 189 0.45 -5.75 -4.01
N ALA A 190 -0.23 -6.91 -3.93
CA ALA A 190 -1.68 -7.00 -3.72
C ALA A 190 -2.12 -6.71 -2.27
N ILE A 191 -1.21 -6.61 -1.30
CA ILE A 191 -1.56 -6.29 0.10
C ILE A 191 -0.95 -4.98 0.60
N GLY A 192 0.23 -4.61 0.07
CA GLY A 192 0.84 -3.33 0.40
C GLY A 192 -0.03 -2.19 -0.06
N GLY A 193 -0.40 -1.28 0.84
CA GLY A 193 -1.17 -0.08 0.54
C GLY A 193 -2.67 -0.25 0.28
N SER A 194 -3.22 -1.45 0.44
CA SER A 194 -4.68 -1.65 0.49
C SER A 194 -5.25 -0.93 1.71
N ILE A 195 -6.36 -0.21 1.57
CA ILE A 195 -7.08 0.32 2.74
C ILE A 195 -7.71 -0.87 3.49
N ARG A 196 -7.32 -1.03 4.74
CA ARG A 196 -7.64 -2.19 5.59
C ARG A 196 -8.92 -1.94 6.37
N ARG A 197 -9.61 -3.02 6.73
CA ARG A 197 -10.67 -2.97 7.74
C ARG A 197 -10.11 -2.46 9.06
N GLY A 198 -10.88 -1.61 9.73
CA GLY A 198 -10.44 -0.89 10.93
C GLY A 198 -9.81 0.47 10.66
N GLU A 199 -9.56 0.83 9.40
CA GLU A 199 -9.10 2.17 8.99
C GLU A 199 -10.27 3.04 8.54
N LEU A 200 -10.09 4.36 8.36
CA LEU A 200 -11.18 5.29 7.96
C LEU A 200 -12.44 5.19 8.83
N ARG A 201 -12.27 4.94 10.14
CA ARG A 201 -13.37 4.72 11.08
C ARG A 201 -13.84 6.06 11.69
N PRO A 202 -15.11 6.16 12.13
CA PRO A 202 -15.59 7.29 12.92
C PRO A 202 -14.76 7.52 14.20
N GLY A 203 -14.65 8.78 14.62
CA GLY A 203 -13.93 9.17 15.84
C GLY A 203 -12.40 9.19 15.71
N LYS A 204 -11.85 9.01 14.50
CA LYS A 204 -10.42 9.16 14.20
C LYS A 204 -10.18 10.48 13.45
N ASN A 205 -9.08 11.14 13.81
CA ASN A 205 -8.63 12.38 13.18
C ASN A 205 -7.47 12.17 12.19
N THR A 206 -6.97 10.92 12.09
CA THR A 206 -5.90 10.50 11.18
C THR A 206 -6.37 9.30 10.37
N GLY A 207 -5.86 9.17 9.15
CA GLY A 207 -6.13 8.02 8.28
C GLY A 207 -5.14 6.87 8.46
N PRO A 208 -5.14 5.91 7.50
CA PRO A 208 -4.15 4.83 7.41
C PRO A 208 -2.70 5.35 7.57
N PRO A 209 -1.88 4.76 8.45
CA PRO A 209 -0.49 5.16 8.66
C PRO A 209 0.47 4.46 7.68
N HIS A 210 0.09 4.39 6.41
CA HIS A 210 0.83 3.74 5.34
C HIS A 210 0.46 4.39 3.98
N ALA A 211 1.32 4.25 2.98
CA ALA A 211 1.04 4.69 1.62
C ALA A 211 -0.11 3.88 1.05
N LEU A 212 -0.99 4.53 0.28
CA LEU A 212 -2.15 3.88 -0.33
C LEU A 212 -1.83 3.34 -1.73
N LYS A 213 -2.73 2.53 -2.26
CA LYS A 213 -2.77 2.21 -3.69
C LYS A 213 -3.92 2.91 -4.37
N VAL A 214 -3.65 3.45 -5.55
CA VAL A 214 -4.65 4.09 -6.40
C VAL A 214 -4.55 3.59 -7.83
N ASN A 215 -5.71 3.51 -8.47
CA ASN A 215 -5.82 3.25 -9.90
C ASN A 215 -6.31 4.54 -10.56
N VAL A 216 -5.75 4.88 -11.71
CA VAL A 216 -6.10 6.09 -12.46
C VAL A 216 -6.59 5.70 -13.85
N TYR A 217 -7.40 6.56 -14.47
CA TYR A 217 -7.71 6.40 -15.89
C TYR A 217 -6.45 6.67 -16.72
N ALA A 218 -5.68 5.60 -16.99
CA ALA A 218 -4.31 5.72 -17.48
C ALA A 218 -4.26 6.33 -18.87
N ARG A 219 -5.31 6.13 -19.66
CA ARG A 219 -5.47 6.74 -20.99
C ARG A 219 -5.36 8.26 -20.99
N GLU A 220 -5.72 8.89 -19.86
CA GLU A 220 -5.65 10.34 -19.68
C GLU A 220 -4.50 10.75 -18.74
N ALA A 221 -4.35 10.05 -17.62
CA ALA A 221 -3.52 10.48 -16.50
C ALA A 221 -2.03 10.14 -16.64
N LEU A 222 -1.68 9.07 -17.34
CA LEU A 222 -0.29 8.60 -17.40
C LEU A 222 0.48 9.17 -18.59
N PHE A 223 1.80 9.08 -18.53
CA PHE A 223 2.73 9.52 -19.55
C PHE A 223 2.49 8.77 -20.87
N ASN A 224 2.37 9.51 -21.97
CA ASN A 224 2.28 8.97 -23.32
C ASN A 224 3.65 8.41 -23.77
N CYS A 225 3.99 7.25 -23.23
CA CYS A 225 5.25 6.57 -23.46
C CYS A 225 5.31 5.93 -24.86
N ALA A 226 6.44 6.13 -25.56
CA ALA A 226 6.69 5.51 -26.87
C ALA A 226 7.21 4.06 -26.77
N MET A 227 7.69 3.64 -25.59
CA MET A 227 8.24 2.31 -25.33
C MET A 227 7.81 1.83 -23.95
N ARG A 228 7.54 0.53 -23.80
CA ARG A 228 7.01 -0.06 -22.56
C ARG A 228 7.93 0.18 -21.35
N SER A 229 9.25 0.11 -21.55
CA SER A 229 10.25 0.39 -20.49
C SER A 229 10.20 1.82 -19.96
N ALA A 230 9.58 2.76 -20.69
CA ALA A 230 9.40 4.14 -20.26
C ALA A 230 8.03 4.39 -19.60
N CYS A 231 7.12 3.41 -19.54
CA CYS A 231 5.76 3.57 -19.02
C CYS A 231 5.64 3.36 -17.50
N SER A 232 6.73 2.92 -16.84
CA SER A 232 6.80 2.73 -15.40
C SER A 232 8.00 3.47 -14.80
N ARG A 233 7.95 3.68 -13.49
CA ARG A 233 9.05 4.19 -12.67
C ARG A 233 9.08 3.43 -11.35
N TRP A 234 10.23 3.40 -10.70
CA TRP A 234 10.37 2.77 -9.39
C TRP A 234 9.29 3.30 -8.41
N PRO A 235 8.60 2.42 -7.65
CA PRO A 235 8.91 1.01 -7.44
C PRO A 235 8.25 0.02 -8.41
N ALA A 236 7.42 0.49 -9.36
CA ALA A 236 6.85 -0.39 -10.36
C ALA A 236 7.94 -1.00 -11.24
N VAL A 237 7.79 -2.29 -11.53
CA VAL A 237 8.73 -3.08 -12.34
C VAL A 237 8.25 -3.29 -13.76
N THR A 238 6.98 -2.96 -14.03
CA THR A 238 6.36 -3.13 -15.34
C THR A 238 5.25 -2.09 -15.55
N SER A 239 4.65 -2.14 -16.74
CA SER A 239 3.42 -1.46 -17.12
C SER A 239 2.45 -2.49 -17.71
N ASP A 240 1.19 -2.12 -17.95
CA ASP A 240 0.29 -2.91 -18.80
C ASP A 240 0.93 -3.25 -20.15
N SER A 241 0.55 -4.40 -20.71
CA SER A 241 1.04 -4.86 -22.02
C SER A 241 0.60 -3.95 -23.16
N TYR A 242 -0.52 -3.25 -22.99
CA TYR A 242 -1.10 -2.29 -23.93
C TYR A 242 -0.69 -0.84 -23.63
N ALA A 243 0.20 -0.58 -22.69
CA ALA A 243 0.53 0.79 -22.26
C ALA A 243 0.95 1.71 -23.42
N VAL A 244 1.78 1.22 -24.34
CA VAL A 244 2.19 1.98 -25.53
C VAL A 244 1.00 2.14 -26.48
N GLY A 245 0.66 3.40 -26.78
CA GLY A 245 -0.51 3.74 -27.58
C GLY A 245 -1.82 3.85 -26.79
N TRP A 246 -1.81 3.56 -25.48
CA TRP A 246 -2.95 3.74 -24.60
C TRP A 246 -2.69 4.81 -23.53
N TYR A 247 -1.66 4.65 -22.71
CA TYR A 247 -1.37 5.57 -21.61
C TYR A 247 -1.18 6.99 -22.13
N GLY A 248 -1.82 7.96 -21.49
CA GLY A 248 -1.75 9.37 -21.86
C GLY A 248 -2.28 9.72 -23.26
N HIS A 249 -2.77 8.75 -24.04
CA HIS A 249 -3.15 8.97 -25.43
C HIS A 249 -4.35 9.93 -25.56
N ALA A 250 -5.29 9.92 -24.62
CA ALA A 250 -6.47 10.79 -24.68
C ALA A 250 -6.14 12.27 -24.48
N SER A 251 -5.07 12.56 -23.74
CA SER A 251 -4.63 13.92 -23.37
C SER A 251 -3.32 14.34 -24.04
N ASN A 252 -2.67 13.42 -24.76
CA ASN A 252 -1.27 13.53 -25.19
C ASN A 252 -0.34 13.93 -24.03
N ASN A 253 -0.50 13.29 -22.87
CA ASN A 253 0.19 13.69 -21.65
C ASN A 253 1.72 13.48 -21.76
N THR A 254 2.47 14.58 -21.69
CA THR A 254 3.94 14.59 -21.77
C THR A 254 4.62 14.56 -20.41
N ASN A 255 3.87 14.51 -19.31
CA ASN A 255 4.42 14.47 -17.95
C ASN A 255 5.09 13.12 -17.67
N SER A 256 6.42 13.05 -17.83
CA SER A 256 7.21 11.85 -17.61
C SER A 256 7.29 11.40 -16.14
N ALA A 257 6.78 12.20 -15.19
CA ALA A 257 6.68 11.80 -13.81
C ALA A 257 5.45 10.91 -13.52
N MET A 258 4.39 11.07 -14.32
CA MET A 258 3.11 10.35 -14.18
C MET A 258 3.18 8.98 -14.86
N LYS A 259 3.68 7.97 -14.16
CA LYS A 259 3.85 6.61 -14.67
C LYS A 259 3.29 5.60 -13.67
N MET A 260 3.15 4.34 -14.08
CA MET A 260 2.96 3.27 -13.11
C MET A 260 4.09 3.31 -12.08
N GLY A 261 3.75 3.19 -10.80
CA GLY A 261 4.67 3.36 -9.67
C GLY A 261 4.95 4.80 -9.23
N ALA A 262 4.33 5.82 -9.84
CA ALA A 262 4.45 7.18 -9.33
C ALA A 262 3.86 7.27 -7.90
N LEU A 263 4.64 7.86 -6.98
CA LEU A 263 4.18 8.22 -5.64
C LEU A 263 3.49 9.58 -5.71
N LEU A 264 2.19 9.59 -5.49
CA LEU A 264 1.36 10.79 -5.39
C LEU A 264 1.23 11.21 -3.93
N ALA A 265 1.42 12.49 -3.62
CA ALA A 265 1.20 13.02 -2.28
C ALA A 265 0.74 14.47 -2.31
N ILE A 266 0.09 14.90 -1.23
CA ILE A 266 -0.21 16.32 -1.00
C ILE A 266 1.08 16.97 -0.46
N PRO A 267 1.61 18.03 -1.09
CA PRO A 267 2.81 18.71 -0.60
C PRO A 267 2.68 19.12 0.88
N GLY A 268 3.75 18.92 1.65
CA GLY A 268 3.73 19.14 3.10
C GLY A 268 3.55 20.60 3.54
N ASN A 269 3.73 21.55 2.63
CA ASN A 269 3.47 22.98 2.81
C ASN A 269 2.02 23.38 2.48
N MET A 270 1.24 22.50 1.86
CA MET A 270 -0.18 22.72 1.60
C MET A 270 -0.97 22.40 2.88
N SER A 271 -1.87 23.30 3.27
CA SER A 271 -2.77 23.04 4.40
C SER A 271 -3.89 22.11 3.97
N ILE A 272 -3.97 20.91 4.54
CA ILE A 272 -5.11 20.01 4.28
C ILE A 272 -6.45 20.60 4.77
N ALA A 273 -6.40 21.52 5.75
CA ALA A 273 -7.58 22.22 6.23
C ALA A 273 -8.13 23.24 5.21
N SER A 274 -7.27 23.79 4.34
CA SER A 274 -7.71 24.72 3.29
C SER A 274 -8.33 24.04 2.08
N LEU A 275 -8.32 22.70 2.01
CA LEU A 275 -8.96 21.95 0.92
C LEU A 275 -10.49 22.03 0.97
N GLY A 276 -11.08 22.45 2.10
CA GLY A 276 -12.54 22.57 2.23
C GLY A 276 -13.25 21.22 2.18
N LEU A 277 -12.64 20.19 2.79
CA LEU A 277 -13.20 18.84 2.84
C LEU A 277 -14.43 18.81 3.74
N GLU A 278 -15.49 18.15 3.27
CA GLU A 278 -16.82 18.12 3.89
C GLU A 278 -17.01 16.90 4.79
N THR A 279 -16.32 15.79 4.50
CA THR A 279 -16.51 14.49 5.13
C THR A 279 -15.31 14.09 6.00
N ALA A 280 -15.59 13.52 7.17
CA ALA A 280 -14.56 12.99 8.06
C ALA A 280 -13.65 11.91 7.41
N PRO A 281 -14.14 10.92 6.62
CA PRO A 281 -13.24 10.00 5.94
C PRO A 281 -12.32 10.69 4.93
N ALA A 282 -12.74 11.77 4.28
CA ALA A 282 -11.87 12.50 3.36
C ALA A 282 -10.78 13.27 4.09
N MET A 283 -11.07 13.83 5.27
CA MET A 283 -10.06 14.45 6.14
C MET A 283 -9.00 13.43 6.59
N GLN A 284 -9.43 12.20 6.91
CA GLN A 284 -8.53 11.09 7.22
C GLN A 284 -7.65 10.72 6.01
N LEU A 285 -8.24 10.65 4.80
CA LEU A 285 -7.47 10.43 3.58
C LEU A 285 -6.49 11.57 3.29
N ALA A 286 -6.88 12.84 3.48
CA ALA A 286 -6.01 13.99 3.29
C ALA A 286 -4.77 13.91 4.20
N TRP A 287 -4.98 13.52 5.45
CA TRP A 287 -3.90 13.26 6.38
C TRP A 287 -2.96 12.15 5.85
N THR A 288 -3.49 11.02 5.39
CA THR A 288 -2.67 9.94 4.85
C THR A 288 -1.93 10.35 3.57
N LEU A 289 -2.60 11.01 2.64
CA LEU A 289 -2.01 11.45 1.37
C LEU A 289 -0.91 12.51 1.55
N GLN A 290 -0.96 13.32 2.62
CA GLN A 290 0.13 14.24 2.95
C GLN A 290 1.30 13.54 3.66
N ASN A 291 1.01 12.54 4.50
CA ASN A 291 2.01 11.93 5.37
C ASN A 291 2.70 10.70 4.76
N TYR A 292 2.03 9.97 3.87
CA TYR A 292 2.51 8.72 3.27
C TYR A 292 2.29 8.66 1.75
N GLY A 293 1.28 9.35 1.24
CA GLY A 293 0.98 9.38 -0.20
C GLY A 293 0.25 8.13 -0.70
N ALA A 294 0.24 7.95 -2.02
CA ALA A 294 -0.37 6.83 -2.72
C ALA A 294 0.40 6.46 -3.99
N TYR A 295 0.66 5.17 -4.21
CA TYR A 295 1.27 4.68 -5.44
C TYR A 295 0.23 4.38 -6.51
N ILE A 296 0.49 4.81 -7.75
CA ILE A 296 -0.31 4.38 -8.90
C ILE A 296 0.06 2.92 -9.23
N VAL A 297 -0.91 2.01 -9.12
CA VAL A 297 -0.66 0.57 -9.28
C VAL A 297 -1.30 -0.05 -10.51
N ASP A 298 -2.41 0.49 -11.00
CA ASP A 298 -3.13 -0.03 -12.16
C ASP A 298 -3.90 1.06 -12.93
N ASP A 299 -4.31 0.70 -14.15
CA ASP A 299 -5.27 1.45 -14.96
C ASP A 299 -6.70 1.09 -14.56
N THR A 300 -7.58 2.08 -14.42
CA THR A 300 -9.02 1.83 -14.27
C THR A 300 -9.70 1.37 -15.56
N TYR A 301 -9.01 1.48 -16.71
CA TYR A 301 -9.45 1.21 -18.08
C TYR A 301 -10.60 2.11 -18.57
N ALA A 302 -11.62 2.32 -17.75
CA ALA A 302 -12.68 3.29 -17.93
C ALA A 302 -12.38 4.59 -17.16
N PRO A 303 -13.02 5.72 -17.52
CA PRO A 303 -12.90 6.97 -16.78
C PRO A 303 -13.15 6.83 -15.28
N GLY A 304 -12.15 7.17 -14.46
CA GLY A 304 -12.28 7.17 -13.01
C GLY A 304 -10.96 7.32 -12.26
N PHE A 305 -11.09 7.33 -10.93
CA PHE A 305 -10.02 7.25 -9.95
C PHE A 305 -10.47 6.29 -8.86
N ALA A 306 -9.66 5.31 -8.48
CA ALA A 306 -10.07 4.29 -7.52
C ALA A 306 -9.01 4.07 -6.43
N PHE A 307 -9.46 3.66 -5.25
CA PHE A 307 -8.60 3.16 -4.18
C PHE A 307 -8.63 1.63 -4.14
N SER A 308 -7.50 0.98 -3.85
CA SER A 308 -7.49 -0.45 -3.56
C SER A 308 -7.89 -0.71 -2.11
N VAL A 309 -8.81 -1.65 -1.88
CA VAL A 309 -9.42 -1.89 -0.56
C VAL A 309 -9.49 -3.38 -0.23
N GLU A 310 -9.42 -3.70 1.06
CA GLU A 310 -9.55 -5.08 1.53
C GLU A 310 -10.92 -5.68 1.23
N ASP A 311 -10.92 -6.88 0.65
CA ASP A 311 -12.03 -7.84 0.65
C ASP A 311 -11.50 -9.22 1.05
N GLY A 312 -12.18 -9.93 1.94
CA GLY A 312 -11.63 -11.17 2.48
C GLY A 312 -12.64 -11.96 3.30
N PRO A 313 -12.26 -13.16 3.76
CA PRO A 313 -13.15 -14.03 4.52
C PRO A 313 -13.62 -13.42 5.85
N GLY A 314 -12.91 -12.40 6.36
CA GLY A 314 -13.30 -11.65 7.55
C GLY A 314 -14.32 -10.53 7.29
N GLY A 315 -14.72 -10.30 6.04
CA GLY A 315 -15.53 -9.18 5.57
C GLY A 315 -14.75 -8.18 4.71
N SER A 316 -15.44 -7.21 4.12
CA SER A 316 -14.87 -6.20 3.22
C SER A 316 -14.76 -4.81 3.85
N LYS A 317 -13.81 -4.00 3.36
CA LYS A 317 -13.69 -2.58 3.70
C LYS A 317 -14.86 -1.77 3.16
N LYS A 318 -15.40 -2.13 2.00
CA LYS A 318 -16.59 -1.52 1.39
C LYS A 318 -17.80 -1.59 2.33
N ASP A 319 -18.12 -2.79 2.82
CA ASP A 319 -19.27 -3.00 3.71
C ASP A 319 -19.04 -2.33 5.08
N GLU A 320 -17.80 -2.36 5.56
CA GLU A 320 -17.42 -1.62 6.76
C GLU A 320 -17.65 -0.11 6.60
N PHE A 321 -17.16 0.47 5.51
CA PHE A 321 -17.29 1.89 5.25
C PHE A 321 -18.76 2.30 5.17
N ARG A 322 -19.58 1.51 4.47
CA ARG A 322 -21.02 1.75 4.35
C ARG A 322 -21.74 1.73 5.70
N ARG A 323 -21.40 0.77 6.55
CA ARG A 323 -21.93 0.65 7.92
C ARG A 323 -21.55 1.84 8.79
N ASP A 324 -20.32 2.31 8.67
CA ASP A 324 -19.79 3.38 9.52
C ASP A 324 -20.30 4.77 9.13
N TRP A 325 -20.40 5.05 7.82
CA TRP A 325 -20.64 6.39 7.31
C TRP A 325 -22.03 6.60 6.72
N GLY A 326 -22.78 5.51 6.49
CA GLY A 326 -24.14 5.60 5.95
C GLY A 326 -24.20 5.86 4.44
N PHE A 327 -23.08 5.81 3.72
CA PHE A 327 -23.01 5.93 2.26
C PHE A 327 -21.92 5.01 1.67
N ASP A 328 -22.03 4.68 0.39
CA ASP A 328 -21.09 3.77 -0.28
C ASP A 328 -19.75 4.45 -0.55
N MET A 329 -18.64 3.71 -0.36
CA MET A 329 -17.30 4.22 -0.64
C MET A 329 -17.12 4.49 -2.14
N ALA A 330 -17.59 3.59 -2.99
CA ALA A 330 -17.56 3.74 -4.43
C ALA A 330 -18.76 4.57 -4.92
N GLN A 331 -18.51 5.67 -5.63
CA GLN A 331 -19.54 6.57 -6.16
C GLN A 331 -19.17 7.08 -7.56
N LYS A 332 -20.10 7.80 -8.19
CA LYS A 332 -19.94 8.40 -9.51
C LYS A 332 -19.95 9.93 -9.43
N LEU A 333 -19.29 10.59 -10.38
CA LEU A 333 -19.27 12.06 -10.45
C LEU A 333 -20.67 12.70 -10.46
N ARG A 334 -21.63 12.10 -11.15
CA ARG A 334 -23.02 12.56 -11.20
C ARG A 334 -23.71 12.59 -9.84
N ASP A 335 -23.25 11.80 -8.87
CA ASP A 335 -23.93 11.66 -7.58
C ASP A 335 -23.76 12.95 -6.75
N ASP A 336 -22.71 13.75 -7.05
CA ASP A 336 -22.42 15.06 -6.45
C ASP A 336 -22.65 15.11 -4.94
N THR A 337 -22.18 14.06 -4.25
CA THR A 337 -22.20 14.01 -2.79
C THR A 337 -21.01 14.77 -2.23
N ALA A 338 -21.07 15.12 -0.94
CA ALA A 338 -19.92 15.68 -0.22
C ALA A 338 -18.67 14.80 -0.36
N TRP A 339 -18.85 13.47 -0.33
CA TRP A 339 -17.77 12.50 -0.52
C TRP A 339 -17.14 12.58 -1.91
N VAL A 340 -17.95 12.64 -2.97
CA VAL A 340 -17.47 12.79 -4.36
C VAL A 340 -16.66 14.07 -4.50
N ARG A 341 -17.20 15.21 -4.06
CA ARG A 341 -16.50 16.51 -4.14
C ARG A 341 -15.20 16.52 -3.35
N ASP A 342 -15.17 15.86 -2.21
CA ASP A 342 -13.95 15.70 -1.42
C ASP A 342 -12.88 14.90 -2.15
N ILE A 343 -13.23 13.77 -2.77
CA ILE A 343 -12.26 13.01 -3.56
C ILE A 343 -11.76 13.85 -4.74
N GLN A 344 -12.61 14.65 -5.39
CA GLN A 344 -12.16 15.58 -6.43
C GLN A 344 -11.12 16.58 -5.91
N ARG A 345 -11.36 17.18 -4.74
CA ARG A 345 -10.40 18.10 -4.10
C ARG A 345 -9.09 17.41 -3.75
N LEU A 346 -9.15 16.18 -3.23
CA LEU A 346 -7.96 15.38 -2.94
C LEU A 346 -7.18 15.08 -4.22
N VAL A 347 -7.84 14.59 -5.27
CA VAL A 347 -7.22 14.29 -6.58
C VAL A 347 -6.53 15.53 -7.16
N SER A 348 -7.17 16.70 -7.09
CA SER A 348 -6.58 17.96 -7.55
C SER A 348 -5.39 18.44 -6.71
N ALA A 349 -5.28 18.02 -5.46
CA ALA A 349 -4.18 18.42 -4.57
C ALA A 349 -2.93 17.53 -4.72
N LEU A 350 -3.04 16.40 -5.41
CA LEU A 350 -1.94 15.44 -5.55
C LEU A 350 -0.86 15.94 -6.50
N HIS A 351 0.39 15.74 -6.08
CA HIS A 351 1.60 15.98 -6.84
C HIS A 351 2.43 14.70 -6.87
N VAL A 352 3.29 14.53 -7.86
CA VAL A 352 4.26 13.42 -7.88
C VAL A 352 5.47 13.79 -7.02
N VAL A 353 5.86 12.89 -6.12
CA VAL A 353 7.16 12.96 -5.42
C VAL A 353 8.24 12.49 -6.38
N ASP A 354 8.86 13.42 -7.09
CA ASP A 354 9.69 13.10 -8.26
C ASP A 354 11.04 12.48 -7.88
N ASN A 355 11.56 12.79 -6.69
CA ASN A 355 12.77 12.18 -6.16
C ASN A 355 12.47 10.91 -5.33
N ASN A 356 11.29 10.30 -5.46
CA ASN A 356 11.00 8.99 -4.90
C ASN A 356 11.82 7.91 -5.64
N GLY A 357 12.71 7.23 -4.91
CA GLY A 357 13.62 6.23 -5.46
C GLY A 357 14.06 5.20 -4.42
N PRO A 358 14.77 4.14 -4.82
CA PRO A 358 15.19 3.05 -3.92
C PRO A 358 16.09 3.51 -2.77
N SER A 359 16.78 4.64 -2.91
CA SER A 359 17.62 5.26 -1.87
C SER A 359 16.98 6.50 -1.21
N SER A 360 15.77 6.87 -1.61
CA SER A 360 15.07 8.10 -1.20
C SER A 360 13.55 7.89 -1.22
N ILE A 361 13.10 6.81 -0.60
CA ILE A 361 11.68 6.46 -0.51
C ILE A 361 10.93 7.61 0.18
N GLY A 362 9.85 8.09 -0.42
CA GLY A 362 9.10 9.25 0.09
C GLY A 362 9.85 10.59 -0.02
N GLY A 363 10.97 10.65 -0.73
CA GLY A 363 11.75 11.87 -0.99
C GLY A 363 12.86 12.18 0.02
N GLY A 364 13.02 11.37 1.07
CA GLY A 364 14.10 11.52 2.07
C GLY A 364 14.03 12.79 2.94
N GLY A 365 15.06 13.03 3.74
CA GLY A 365 15.08 14.13 4.72
C GLY A 365 14.38 13.77 6.03
N VAL A 366 13.75 14.76 6.68
CA VAL A 366 13.03 14.55 7.94
C VAL A 366 11.63 14.02 7.65
N LEU A 367 11.31 12.83 8.13
CA LEU A 367 10.02 12.18 7.92
C LEU A 367 8.89 12.97 8.59
N ARG A 368 7.75 13.13 7.88
CA ARG A 368 6.55 13.81 8.42
C ARG A 368 5.86 13.04 9.54
N GLN A 369 6.08 11.73 9.59
CA GLN A 369 5.65 10.85 10.67
C GLN A 369 6.83 10.01 11.14
N ALA A 370 6.73 9.43 12.33
CA ALA A 370 7.66 8.39 12.74
C ALA A 370 7.55 7.17 11.80
N LEU A 371 8.65 6.44 11.63
CA LEU A 371 8.60 5.13 10.98
C LEU A 371 7.59 4.24 11.69
N ALA A 372 6.94 3.37 10.92
CA ALA A 372 6.04 2.38 11.48
C ALA A 372 6.77 1.55 12.56
N PRO A 373 6.11 1.18 13.66
CA PRO A 373 6.74 0.34 14.67
C PRO A 373 7.24 -0.99 14.08
N GLY A 374 8.20 -1.60 14.78
CA GLY A 374 8.69 -2.94 14.43
C GLY A 374 7.55 -3.97 14.37
N LEU A 375 7.78 -5.05 13.65
CA LEU A 375 6.81 -6.11 13.46
C LEU A 375 6.83 -7.08 14.65
N ARG A 376 5.66 -7.52 15.12
CA ARG A 376 5.56 -8.78 15.89
C ARG A 376 4.99 -9.89 15.03
N PRO A 377 5.36 -11.15 15.30
CA PRO A 377 4.63 -12.29 14.77
C PRO A 377 3.13 -12.23 15.11
N PRO A 378 2.24 -12.76 14.26
CA PRO A 378 0.84 -12.95 14.62
C PRO A 378 0.78 -13.64 15.98
N ALA A 379 -0.02 -13.11 16.90
CA ALA A 379 -0.26 -13.82 18.15
C ALA A 379 -0.92 -15.16 17.79
N PRO A 380 -0.53 -16.28 18.42
CA PRO A 380 -1.31 -17.51 18.28
C PRO A 380 -2.73 -17.20 18.77
N ASP A 381 -3.72 -17.29 17.87
CA ASP A 381 -5.12 -17.10 18.27
C ASP A 381 -5.42 -17.96 19.48
N ARG A 382 -5.88 -17.33 20.57
CA ARG A 382 -6.50 -18.02 21.70
C ARG A 382 -7.89 -18.50 21.31
N ALA A 383 -8.00 -19.35 20.28
CA ALA A 383 -9.19 -20.14 20.03
C ALA A 383 -9.06 -21.42 20.86
N GLY A 384 -9.47 -21.38 22.14
CA GLY A 384 -9.41 -22.57 23.00
C GLY A 384 -9.58 -22.38 24.52
N LEU A 385 -9.87 -21.18 25.02
CA LEU A 385 -10.23 -21.00 26.44
C LEU A 385 -11.58 -20.27 26.52
N ARG A 386 -12.66 -21.01 26.23
CA ARG A 386 -13.91 -20.80 26.96
C ARG A 386 -13.84 -21.74 28.15
N ALA A 387 -13.73 -21.15 29.33
CA ALA A 387 -13.89 -21.85 30.59
C ALA A 387 -15.34 -22.31 30.72
N ASP A 388 -15.49 -23.47 31.35
CA ASP A 388 -16.72 -24.02 31.88
C ASP A 388 -17.39 -23.06 32.88
#